data_AF-A0A3B9UUC3-F1
#
_entry.id   AF-A0A3B9UUC3-F1
#
_cell.length_a   1.000
_cell.length_b   1.000
_cell.length_c   1.000
_cell.angle_alpha   90.00
_cell.angle_beta   90.00
_cell.angle_gamma   90.00
#
_symmetry.space_group_name_H-M   'P 1'
#
loop_
_entity.id
_entity.type
_entity.pdbx_description
1 polymer ?
#
loop_
_entity_poly.entity_id
_entity_poly.type
_entity_poly.pdbx_seq_one_letter_code
_entity_poly.pdbx_strand_id
1 'polypeptide(L)'
;AATNKDLKKSIKEETFRNDLFYRLAIVQVELPPLRERKEDIKDLINLFISQVSKNERIEIKKIDNRIYNILSSYKWEGNIRELKNVIQRMVLLSNGDCISVDSIPKYILSYEEEKYFINKDIDLEDKYNLEKMVKTLECEIIREVMNIAGGNKVKAAEILKIKRSTLYYKLKQYNMLDTCQ
;
A
#
# COMPACT_ATOMS: atom_id res chain seq x y z
N ALA A 1 22.00 15.68 -22.48
CA ALA A 1 21.37 16.31 -21.30
C ALA A 1 19.92 15.82 -21.19
N ALA A 2 19.37 15.66 -19.98
CA ALA A 2 17.98 15.22 -19.78
C ALA A 2 17.20 16.30 -19.01
N THR A 3 15.95 16.57 -19.40
CA THR A 3 15.12 17.62 -18.79
C THR A 3 13.67 17.14 -18.61
N ASN A 4 13.01 17.60 -17.54
CA ASN A 4 11.58 17.38 -17.28
C ASN A 4 10.72 18.56 -17.77
N LYS A 5 11.32 19.57 -18.40
CA LYS A 5 10.61 20.72 -18.95
C LYS A 5 10.40 20.53 -20.45
N ASP A 6 9.23 20.92 -20.92
CA ASP A 6 8.93 21.00 -22.34
C ASP A 6 9.77 22.13 -22.96
N LEU A 7 10.89 21.75 -23.57
CA LEU A 7 11.81 22.68 -24.20
C LEU A 7 11.17 23.43 -25.38
N LYS A 8 10.20 22.83 -26.09
CA LYS A 8 9.50 23.52 -27.19
C LYS A 8 8.63 24.65 -26.65
N LYS A 9 7.99 24.44 -25.50
CA LYS A 9 7.23 25.49 -24.79
C LYS A 9 8.16 26.58 -24.26
N SER A 10 9.29 26.22 -23.66
CA SER A 10 10.26 27.21 -23.15
C SER A 10 10.95 28.04 -24.26
N ILE A 11 11.07 27.51 -25.48
CA ILE A 11 11.51 28.30 -26.65
C ILE A 11 10.45 29.32 -27.04
N LYS A 12 9.16 28.94 -27.03
CA LYS A 12 8.05 29.88 -27.31
C LYS A 12 7.92 30.99 -26.27
N GLU A 13 8.27 30.69 -25.02
CA GLU A 13 8.28 31.66 -23.91
C GLU A 13 9.59 32.47 -23.82
N GLU A 14 10.50 32.34 -24.80
CA GLU A 14 11.84 32.98 -24.83
C GLU A 14 12.75 32.69 -23.63
N THR A 15 12.38 31.71 -22.80
CA THR A 15 13.17 31.30 -21.62
C THR A 15 14.25 30.28 -21.96
N PHE A 16 14.27 29.77 -23.20
CA PHE A 16 15.26 28.81 -23.66
C PHE A 16 15.81 29.13 -25.05
N ARG A 17 17.13 29.01 -25.20
CA ARG A 17 17.84 29.31 -26.43
C ARG A 17 17.56 28.29 -27.54
N ASN A 18 17.10 28.81 -28.67
CA ASN A 18 16.68 27.99 -29.82
C ASN A 18 17.87 27.23 -30.45
N ASP A 19 19.04 27.86 -30.53
CA ASP A 19 20.26 27.24 -31.08
C ASP A 19 20.81 26.09 -30.20
N LEU A 20 20.60 26.17 -28.90
CA LEU A 20 20.98 25.12 -27.96
C LEU A 20 20.03 23.92 -28.03
N PHE A 21 18.73 24.16 -28.26
CA PHE A 21 17.75 23.10 -28.46
C PHE A 21 18.11 22.20 -29.65
N TYR A 22 18.43 22.78 -30.81
CA TYR A 22 18.77 21.98 -32.00
C TYR A 22 20.10 21.22 -31.87
N ARG A 23 21.02 21.65 -31.00
CA ARG A 23 22.25 20.89 -30.69
C ARG A 23 22.02 19.75 -29.71
N LEU A 24 21.03 19.87 -28.82
CA LEU A 24 20.72 18.86 -27.80
C LEU A 24 19.66 17.86 -28.25
N ALA A 25 18.74 18.27 -29.11
CA ALA A 25 17.59 17.48 -29.56
C ALA A 25 17.85 16.66 -30.83
N ILE A 26 19.04 16.08 -30.97
CA ILE A 26 19.42 15.27 -32.15
C ILE A 26 18.64 13.95 -32.18
N VAL A 27 18.45 13.32 -31.01
CA VAL A 27 17.58 12.15 -30.83
C VAL A 27 16.76 12.39 -29.56
N GLN A 28 15.44 12.49 -29.70
CA GLN A 28 14.52 12.62 -28.57
C GLN A 28 14.03 11.23 -28.18
N VAL A 29 14.38 10.79 -26.97
CA VAL A 29 13.81 9.59 -26.35
C VAL A 29 12.86 10.07 -25.26
N GLU A 30 11.57 9.95 -25.51
CA GLU A 30 10.55 10.20 -24.50
C GLU A 30 10.52 9.01 -23.53
N LEU A 31 10.85 9.26 -22.27
CA LEU A 31 10.76 8.24 -21.23
C LEU A 31 9.34 8.29 -20.66
N PRO A 32 8.53 7.22 -20.86
CA PRO A 32 7.18 7.22 -20.31
C PRO A 32 7.25 7.28 -18.78
N PRO A 33 6.35 8.01 -18.12
CA PRO A 33 6.26 8.03 -16.66
C PRO A 33 5.96 6.62 -16.14
N LEU A 34 6.35 6.35 -14.88
CA LEU A 34 6.17 5.02 -14.28
C LEU A 34 4.69 4.60 -14.23
N ARG A 35 3.77 5.56 -14.14
CA ARG A 35 2.31 5.34 -14.16
C ARG A 35 1.77 4.66 -15.42
N GLU A 36 2.47 4.79 -16.55
CA GLU A 36 2.07 4.21 -17.85
C GLU A 36 2.61 2.77 -18.01
N ARG A 37 3.43 2.29 -17.07
CA ARG A 37 4.08 0.97 -17.08
C ARG A 37 4.03 0.31 -15.71
N LYS A 38 2.81 0.13 -15.19
CA LYS A 38 2.59 -0.44 -13.84
C LYS A 38 3.05 -1.89 -13.71
N GLU A 39 3.06 -2.62 -14.82
CA GLU A 39 3.51 -4.01 -14.92
C GLU A 39 5.00 -4.14 -14.53
N ASP A 40 5.83 -3.17 -14.90
CA ASP A 40 7.27 -3.14 -14.59
C ASP A 40 7.56 -2.85 -13.12
N ILE A 41 6.61 -2.29 -12.36
CA ILE A 41 6.85 -1.77 -11.00
C ILE A 41 7.37 -2.89 -10.08
N LYS A 42 6.80 -4.09 -10.18
CA LYS A 42 7.20 -5.21 -9.33
C LYS A 42 8.66 -5.63 -9.58
N ASP A 43 9.05 -5.72 -10.85
CA ASP A 43 10.42 -6.09 -11.23
C ASP A 43 11.41 -4.99 -10.88
N LEU A 44 11.01 -3.72 -11.06
CA LEU A 44 11.79 -2.56 -10.62
C LEU A 44 11.98 -2.54 -9.10
N ILE A 45 10.95 -2.92 -8.33
CA ILE A 45 11.06 -3.02 -6.87
C ILE A 45 12.14 -4.03 -6.50
N ASN A 46 12.06 -5.23 -7.05
CA ASN A 46 13.04 -6.30 -6.77
C ASN A 46 14.46 -5.91 -7.19
N LEU A 47 14.60 -5.28 -8.37
CA LEU A 47 15.87 -4.78 -8.87
C LEU A 47 16.49 -3.75 -7.92
N PHE A 48 15.71 -2.74 -7.49
CA PHE A 48 16.23 -1.69 -6.61
C PHE A 48 16.51 -2.18 -5.21
N ILE A 49 15.70 -3.09 -4.66
CA ILE A 49 16.01 -3.72 -3.37
C ILE A 49 17.36 -4.45 -3.49
N SER A 50 17.55 -5.30 -4.50
CA SER A 50 18.81 -6.02 -4.71
C SER A 50 20.02 -5.08 -4.84
N GLN A 51 19.89 -4.00 -5.61
CA GLN A 51 20.95 -3.01 -5.79
C GLN A 51 21.28 -2.27 -4.49
N VAL A 52 20.27 -1.80 -3.75
CA VAL A 52 20.48 -1.05 -2.51
C VAL A 52 21.03 -1.98 -1.43
N SER A 53 20.45 -3.15 -1.24
CA SER A 53 20.93 -4.17 -0.29
C SER A 53 22.41 -4.50 -0.50
N LYS A 54 22.83 -4.67 -1.75
CA LYS A 54 24.24 -4.92 -2.10
C LYS A 54 25.14 -3.74 -1.77
N ASN A 55 24.70 -2.52 -2.06
CA ASN A 55 25.50 -1.31 -1.85
C ASN A 55 25.63 -0.95 -0.36
N GLU A 56 24.53 -1.08 0.39
CA GLU A 56 24.47 -0.74 1.81
C GLU A 56 24.88 -1.91 2.73
N ARG A 57 25.16 -3.09 2.15
CA ARG A 57 25.48 -4.34 2.88
C ARG A 57 24.38 -4.76 3.86
N ILE A 58 23.12 -4.53 3.48
CA ILE A 58 21.94 -4.90 4.25
C ILE A 58 21.31 -6.14 3.60
N GLU A 59 21.23 -7.23 4.34
CA GLU A 59 20.54 -8.43 3.87
C GLU A 59 19.02 -8.25 4.06
N ILE A 60 18.24 -8.57 3.02
CA ILE A 60 16.77 -8.55 3.08
C ILE A 60 16.30 -9.98 2.88
N LYS A 61 15.78 -10.60 3.94
CA LYS A 61 15.32 -12.00 3.90
C LYS A 61 13.86 -12.11 3.50
N LYS A 62 13.04 -11.13 3.87
CA LYS A 62 11.60 -11.12 3.60
C LYS A 62 11.11 -9.74 3.21
N ILE A 63 10.12 -9.73 2.32
CA ILE A 63 9.39 -8.55 1.90
C ILE A 63 7.90 -8.87 2.12
N ASP A 64 7.19 -7.98 2.79
CA ASP A 64 5.73 -8.11 2.91
C ASP A 64 5.09 -7.96 1.52
N ASN A 65 4.31 -8.98 1.09
CA ASN A 65 3.65 -8.98 -0.21
C ASN A 65 2.72 -7.77 -0.40
N ARG A 66 2.20 -7.19 0.69
CA ARG A 66 1.37 -5.98 0.65
C ARG A 66 2.13 -4.79 0.04
N ILE A 67 3.44 -4.70 0.24
CA ILE A 67 4.27 -3.61 -0.31
C ILE A 67 4.14 -3.53 -1.84
N TYR A 68 4.15 -4.66 -2.54
CA TYR A 68 4.02 -4.66 -4.00
C TYR A 68 2.71 -4.05 -4.44
N ASN A 69 1.60 -4.41 -3.77
CA ASN A 69 0.28 -3.87 -4.09
C ASN A 69 0.24 -2.35 -3.83
N ILE A 70 0.77 -1.92 -2.68
CA ILE A 70 0.80 -0.51 -2.27
C ILE A 70 1.58 0.34 -3.28
N LEU A 71 2.79 -0.10 -3.60
CA LEU A 71 3.64 0.62 -4.53
C LEU A 71 3.12 0.54 -5.97
N SER A 72 2.49 -0.56 -6.41
CA SER A 72 1.88 -0.64 -7.74
C SER A 72 0.60 0.19 -7.87
N SER A 73 -0.11 0.45 -6.78
CA SER A 73 -1.37 1.20 -6.79
C SER A 73 -1.16 2.72 -6.81
N TYR A 74 0.02 3.17 -6.35
CA TYR A 74 0.41 4.57 -6.27
C TYR A 74 0.53 5.24 -7.65
N LYS A 75 0.21 6.54 -7.71
CA LYS A 75 0.13 7.29 -8.97
C LYS A 75 1.49 7.50 -9.64
N TRP A 76 2.59 7.53 -8.87
CA TRP A 76 3.95 7.86 -9.31
C TRP A 76 3.98 9.05 -10.26
N GLU A 77 3.86 10.26 -9.70
CA GLU A 77 3.98 11.50 -10.49
C GLU A 77 5.44 11.74 -10.93
N GLY A 78 6.41 11.21 -10.18
CA GLY A 78 7.81 11.17 -10.56
C GLY A 78 8.17 9.98 -11.45
N ASN A 79 9.31 10.10 -12.12
CA ASN A 79 9.95 8.99 -12.83
C ASN A 79 10.42 7.89 -11.84
N ILE A 80 11.00 6.82 -12.40
CA ILE A 80 11.65 5.69 -11.70
C ILE A 80 12.56 6.11 -10.51
N ARG A 81 13.10 7.34 -10.51
CA ARG A 81 13.89 7.90 -9.40
C ARG A 81 13.11 7.99 -8.09
N GLU A 82 11.83 8.34 -8.15
CA GLU A 82 10.98 8.43 -6.96
C GLU A 82 10.84 7.04 -6.31
N LEU A 83 10.48 6.03 -7.10
CA LEU A 83 10.42 4.63 -6.67
C LEU A 83 11.75 4.17 -6.07
N LYS A 84 12.88 4.46 -6.73
CA LYS A 84 14.21 4.10 -6.23
C LYS A 84 14.49 4.73 -4.86
N ASN A 85 14.18 6.01 -4.67
CA ASN A 85 14.39 6.70 -3.39
C ASN A 85 13.53 6.12 -2.27
N VAL A 86 12.27 5.80 -2.57
CA VAL A 86 11.35 5.15 -1.63
C VAL A 86 11.92 3.81 -1.19
N ILE A 87 12.34 2.97 -2.13
CA ILE A 87 12.92 1.66 -1.84
C ILE A 87 14.22 1.79 -1.05
N GLN A 88 15.08 2.74 -1.41
CA GLN A 88 16.33 2.97 -0.67
C GLN A 88 16.04 3.28 0.79
N ARG A 89 15.09 4.18 1.05
CA ARG A 89 14.64 4.48 2.41
C ARG A 89 14.07 3.25 3.11
N MET A 90 13.26 2.44 2.43
CA MET A 90 12.67 1.22 3.01
C MET A 90 13.74 0.20 3.41
N VAL A 91 14.77 0.00 2.59
CA VAL A 91 15.89 -0.90 2.90
C VAL A 91 16.70 -0.38 4.08
N LEU A 92 16.98 0.92 4.13
CA LEU A 92 17.71 1.54 5.26
C LEU A 92 16.95 1.48 6.59
N LEU A 93 15.61 1.49 6.55
CA LEU A 93 14.75 1.37 7.73
C LEU A 93 14.44 -0.07 8.11
N SER A 94 14.67 -1.02 7.20
CA SER A 94 14.54 -2.43 7.52
C SER A 94 15.69 -2.81 8.44
N ASN A 95 15.38 -3.33 9.63
CA ASN A 95 16.38 -3.75 10.61
C ASN A 95 17.11 -5.06 10.18
N GLY A 96 17.46 -5.19 8.89
CA GLY A 96 18.28 -6.27 8.35
C GLY A 96 17.60 -7.62 8.15
N ASP A 97 16.28 -7.73 8.27
CA ASP A 97 15.58 -9.01 8.12
C ASP A 97 14.30 -8.92 7.27
N CYS A 98 13.48 -7.88 7.50
CA CYS A 98 12.18 -7.76 6.85
C CYS A 98 11.86 -6.31 6.49
N ILE A 99 11.41 -6.10 5.26
CA ILE A 99 10.76 -4.84 4.87
C ILE A 99 9.26 -4.97 5.16
N SER A 100 8.77 -4.19 6.12
CA SER A 100 7.34 -4.13 6.47
C SER A 100 6.66 -2.93 5.80
N VAL A 101 5.32 -2.94 5.81
CA VAL A 101 4.49 -1.81 5.35
C VAL A 101 4.82 -0.52 6.09
N ASP A 102 5.26 -0.59 7.36
CA ASP A 102 5.62 0.59 8.18
C ASP A 102 6.86 1.33 7.65
N SER A 103 7.65 0.68 6.80
CA SER A 103 8.79 1.31 6.13
C SER A 103 8.37 2.19 4.95
N ILE A 104 7.13 2.04 4.45
CA ILE A 104 6.60 2.85 3.36
C ILE A 104 6.39 4.29 3.84
N PRO A 105 6.82 5.30 3.07
CA PRO A 105 6.54 6.69 3.40
C PRO A 105 5.04 6.98 3.57
N LYS A 106 4.70 7.74 4.61
CA LYS A 106 3.31 8.08 4.96
C LYS A 106 2.50 8.68 3.82
N TYR A 107 3.12 9.48 2.94
CA TYR A 107 2.44 10.11 1.80
C TYR A 107 1.97 9.11 0.73
N ILE A 108 2.56 7.91 0.68
CA ILE A 108 2.14 6.82 -0.20
C ILE A 108 0.99 6.05 0.45
N LEU A 109 1.10 5.79 1.76
CA LEU A 109 0.04 5.14 2.54
C LEU A 109 -1.25 5.98 2.55
N SER A 110 -1.14 7.30 2.74
CA SER A 110 -2.30 8.20 2.72
C SER A 110 -2.98 8.24 1.35
N TYR A 111 -2.20 8.11 0.26
CA TYR A 111 -2.78 8.02 -1.09
C TYR A 111 -3.60 6.74 -1.28
N GLU A 112 -3.18 5.61 -0.71
CA GLU A 112 -3.99 4.41 -0.73
C GLU A 112 -5.27 4.56 0.08
N GLU A 113 -5.20 5.17 1.26
CA GLU A 113 -6.37 5.46 2.07
C GLU A 113 -7.34 6.37 1.32
N GLU A 114 -6.88 7.50 0.79
CA GLU A 114 -7.67 8.43 -0.03
C GLU A 114 -8.25 7.75 -1.27
N LYS A 115 -7.46 6.95 -1.98
CA LYS A 115 -7.92 6.19 -3.15
C LYS A 115 -8.95 5.13 -2.79
N TYR A 116 -8.82 4.49 -1.63
CA TYR A 116 -9.83 3.58 -1.09
C TYR A 116 -11.13 4.34 -0.74
N PHE A 117 -11.04 5.59 -0.29
CA PHE A 117 -12.19 6.46 -0.06
C PHE A 117 -12.82 7.02 -1.34
N ILE A 118 -12.05 7.23 -2.42
CA ILE A 118 -12.51 7.84 -3.69
C ILE A 118 -13.02 6.80 -4.69
N ASN A 119 -12.33 5.66 -4.88
CA ASN A 119 -12.70 4.66 -5.90
C ASN A 119 -13.86 3.76 -5.51
N LYS A 120 -14.33 3.91 -4.28
CA LYS A 120 -15.51 3.24 -3.82
C LYS A 120 -16.55 4.36 -3.81
N ASP A 121 -17.32 4.46 -4.89
CA ASP A 121 -18.70 4.95 -4.90
C ASP A 121 -19.50 4.10 -3.89
N ILE A 122 -19.07 4.12 -2.63
CA ILE A 122 -19.83 3.68 -1.47
C ILE A 122 -20.75 4.83 -1.24
N ASP A 123 -22.01 4.57 -1.52
CA ASP A 123 -23.13 5.27 -0.91
C ASP A 123 -22.72 5.76 0.50
N LEU A 124 -22.61 7.07 0.69
CA LEU A 124 -22.03 7.69 1.91
C LEU A 124 -22.68 7.14 3.20
N GLU A 125 -23.89 6.59 3.06
CA GLU A 125 -24.67 5.87 4.06
C GLU A 125 -23.95 4.62 4.61
N ASP A 126 -23.19 3.88 3.79
CA ASP A 126 -22.48 2.65 4.19
C ASP A 126 -21.09 2.93 4.82
N LYS A 127 -20.51 4.12 4.55
CA LYS A 127 -19.21 4.57 5.09
C LYS A 127 -19.30 5.00 6.56
N TYR A 128 -20.42 5.61 6.95
CA TYR A 128 -20.72 5.99 8.34
C TYR A 128 -21.75 5.07 8.99
N ASN A 129 -21.98 3.89 8.41
CA ASN A 129 -22.87 2.89 8.99
C ASN A 129 -22.23 2.31 10.26
N LEU A 130 -22.53 2.96 11.39
CA LEU A 130 -22.06 2.56 12.72
C LEU A 130 -22.44 1.11 13.03
N GLU A 131 -23.61 0.68 12.59
CA GLU A 131 -24.09 -0.70 12.81
C GLU A 131 -23.16 -1.71 12.13
N LYS A 132 -22.73 -1.43 10.90
CA LYS A 132 -21.80 -2.28 10.15
C LYS A 132 -20.39 -2.31 10.74
N MET A 133 -19.88 -1.16 11.20
CA MET A 133 -18.57 -1.07 11.85
C MET A 133 -18.54 -1.82 13.18
N VAL A 134 -19.54 -1.56 14.04
CA VAL A 134 -19.68 -2.25 15.33
C VAL A 134 -19.82 -3.76 15.09
N LYS A 135 -20.63 -4.17 14.11
CA LYS A 135 -20.77 -5.58 13.74
C LYS A 135 -19.46 -6.22 13.32
N THR A 136 -18.63 -5.54 12.53
CA THR A 136 -17.33 -6.06 12.06
C THR A 136 -16.37 -6.25 13.23
N LEU A 137 -16.23 -5.23 14.08
CA LEU A 137 -15.41 -5.30 15.29
C LEU A 137 -15.89 -6.38 16.26
N GLU A 138 -17.21 -6.48 16.48
CA GLU A 138 -17.78 -7.53 17.31
C GLU A 138 -17.47 -8.92 16.75
N CYS A 139 -17.57 -9.13 15.43
CA CYS A 139 -17.22 -10.41 14.81
C CYS A 139 -15.74 -10.76 15.02
N GLU A 140 -14.84 -9.80 14.86
CA GLU A 140 -13.40 -10.02 15.05
C GLU A 140 -13.07 -10.43 16.49
N ILE A 141 -13.57 -9.67 17.46
CA ILE A 141 -13.35 -9.94 18.89
C ILE A 141 -13.95 -11.28 19.30
N ILE A 142 -15.19 -11.59 18.86
CA ILE A 142 -15.82 -12.89 19.15
C ILE A 142 -14.99 -14.03 18.55
N ARG A 143 -14.49 -13.89 17.32
CA ARG A 143 -13.67 -14.91 16.67
C ARG A 143 -12.35 -15.13 17.41
N GLU A 144 -11.67 -14.06 17.79
CA GLU A 144 -10.41 -14.13 18.55
C GLU A 144 -10.62 -14.82 19.91
N VAL A 145 -11.65 -14.42 20.65
CA VAL A 145 -11.94 -15.03 21.95
C VAL A 145 -12.42 -16.48 21.82
N MET A 146 -13.17 -16.82 20.76
CA MET A 146 -13.55 -18.21 20.48
C MET A 146 -12.33 -19.09 20.20
N ASN A 147 -11.31 -18.56 19.52
CA ASN A 147 -10.04 -19.26 19.29
C ASN A 147 -9.27 -19.44 20.60
N ILE A 148 -9.15 -18.39 21.42
CA ILE A 148 -8.49 -18.46 22.75
C ILE A 148 -9.21 -19.42 23.69
N ALA A 149 -10.55 -19.47 23.62
CA ALA A 149 -11.38 -20.38 24.40
C ALA A 149 -11.41 -21.81 23.84
N GLY A 150 -10.74 -22.09 22.72
CA GLY A 150 -10.71 -23.42 22.09
C GLY A 150 -12.10 -23.92 21.71
N GLY A 151 -12.98 -23.04 21.23
CA GLY A 151 -14.36 -23.37 20.89
C GLY A 151 -15.32 -23.49 22.08
N ASN A 152 -14.85 -23.35 23.32
CA ASN A 152 -15.71 -23.39 24.50
C ASN A 152 -16.52 -22.10 24.64
N LYS A 153 -17.80 -22.17 24.20
CA LYS A 153 -18.75 -21.06 24.21
C LYS A 153 -19.07 -20.52 25.62
N VAL A 154 -18.91 -21.32 26.67
CA VAL A 154 -19.14 -20.86 28.07
C VAL A 154 -17.96 -19.98 28.48
N LYS A 155 -16.74 -20.48 28.30
CA LYS A 155 -15.50 -19.76 28.60
C LYS A 155 -15.34 -18.49 27.76
N ALA A 156 -15.73 -18.53 26.49
CA ALA A 156 -15.72 -17.35 25.62
C ALA A 156 -16.68 -16.26 26.11
N ALA A 157 -17.87 -16.61 26.58
CA ALA A 157 -18.84 -15.66 27.12
C ALA A 157 -18.33 -14.98 28.41
N GLU A 158 -17.62 -15.72 29.27
CA GLU A 158 -16.98 -15.19 30.47
C GLU A 158 -15.87 -14.19 30.13
N ILE A 159 -14.99 -14.52 29.17
CA ILE A 159 -13.91 -13.63 28.71
C ILE A 159 -14.47 -12.36 28.08
N LEU A 160 -15.52 -12.49 27.25
CA LEU A 160 -16.23 -11.36 26.64
C LEU A 160 -17.08 -10.56 27.63
N LYS A 161 -17.24 -11.04 28.87
CA LYS A 161 -18.09 -10.43 29.91
C LYS A 161 -19.55 -10.22 29.48
N ILE A 162 -20.09 -11.16 28.72
CA ILE A 162 -21.49 -11.14 28.26
C ILE A 162 -22.23 -12.41 28.69
N LYS A 163 -23.57 -12.33 28.73
CA LYS A 163 -24.39 -13.51 29.00
C LYS A 163 -24.19 -14.55 27.89
N ARG A 164 -24.18 -15.83 28.26
CA ARG A 164 -24.10 -16.95 27.30
C ARG A 164 -25.18 -16.85 26.22
N SER A 165 -26.42 -16.52 26.59
CA SER A 165 -27.51 -16.33 25.63
C SER A 165 -27.23 -15.24 24.59
N THR A 166 -26.60 -14.13 25.00
CA THR A 166 -26.19 -13.03 24.11
C THR A 166 -25.10 -13.47 23.13
N LEU A 167 -24.11 -14.25 23.59
CA LEU A 167 -23.08 -14.79 22.71
C LEU A 167 -23.69 -15.76 21.67
N TYR A 168 -24.58 -16.66 22.10
CA TYR A 168 -25.26 -17.59 21.18
C TYR A 168 -26.09 -16.84 20.13
N TYR A 169 -26.79 -15.78 20.55
CA TYR A 169 -27.54 -14.91 19.63
C TYR A 169 -26.62 -14.25 18.60
N LYS A 170 -25.50 -13.64 19.04
CA LYS A 170 -24.53 -13.00 18.14
C LYS A 170 -23.85 -13.99 17.19
N LEU A 171 -23.46 -15.17 17.67
CA LEU A 171 -22.91 -16.25 16.82
C LEU A 171 -23.90 -16.69 15.74
N LYS A 172 -25.20 -16.78 16.06
CA LYS A 172 -26.26 -17.11 15.10
C LYS A 172 -26.49 -15.98 14.10
N GLN A 173 -26.57 -14.72 14.57
CA GLN A 173 -26.75 -13.56 13.71
C GLN A 173 -25.61 -13.35 12.71
N TYR A 174 -24.39 -13.75 13.08
CA TYR A 174 -23.19 -13.57 12.25
C TYR A 174 -22.83 -14.82 11.43
N ASN A 175 -23.70 -15.85 11.42
CA ASN A 175 -23.45 -17.13 10.77
C ASN A 175 -22.11 -17.77 11.16
N MET A 176 -21.66 -17.54 12.40
CA MET A 176 -20.41 -18.07 12.96
C MET A 176 -20.63 -19.41 13.66
N LEU A 177 -21.67 -20.15 13.27
CA LEU A 177 -22.06 -21.40 13.93
C LEU A 177 -21.31 -22.64 13.42
N ASP A 178 -20.50 -22.52 12.38
CA ASP A 178 -19.73 -23.63 11.83
C ASP A 178 -18.22 -23.43 11.95
N THR A 179 -17.70 -23.89 13.07
CA THR A 179 -16.45 -24.67 13.15
C THR A 179 -16.68 -25.75 14.20
N CYS A 180 -17.41 -26.79 13.80
CA CYS A 180 -17.45 -28.07 14.53
C CYS A 180 -16.15 -28.84 14.24
N GLN A 181 -15.39 -29.14 15.28
CA GLN A 181 -14.80 -30.45 15.65
C GLN A 181 -13.57 -30.25 16.53
#